data_AF-A0A5E4LSI7-F1
#
_entry.id   AF-A0A5E4LSI7-F1
#
_cell.length_a   1.000
_cell.length_b   1.000
_cell.length_c   1.000
_cell.angle_alpha   90.00
_cell.angle_beta   90.00
_cell.angle_gamma   90.00
#
_symmetry.space_group_name_H-M   'P 1'
#
loop_
_entity.id
_entity.type
_entity.pdbx_description
1 polymer ?
#
loop_
_entity_poly.entity_id
_entity_poly.type
_entity_poly.pdbx_seq_one_letter_code
_entity_poly.pdbx_strand_id
1 'polypeptide(L)'
;MTFSAVCADPKLFHAISEINGMSNEKWLATNLGIETVAPKMVKKHLGVKTKPFSADEWGWVVREGAKIMNQNHWFPAATLIIGWPDEIPDETQYTIDLVEDFKHMNMRGILAPLLYQDFNEKNSMHFGNLNEAQFTLFWKCWEHNLRVINDIIPIILRNKTYGPMMKPVMYGMIKAGTWAIMRYLRGLCKELFNGKLPEDIMEKYARSRSVNAPAYTR
;
A
#
# COMPACT_ATOMS: atom_id res chain seq x y z
N MET A 1 10.14 -3.27 12.27
CA MET A 1 10.07 -1.80 12.15
C MET A 1 8.62 -1.41 11.91
N THR A 2 8.15 -0.26 12.39
CA THR A 2 6.78 0.23 12.18
C THR A 2 6.81 1.68 11.70
N PHE A 3 5.73 2.15 11.06
CA PHE A 3 5.61 3.56 10.69
C PHE A 3 5.65 4.50 11.90
N SER A 4 5.11 4.07 13.04
CA SER A 4 5.20 4.78 14.32
C SER A 4 6.65 4.98 14.78
N ALA A 5 7.51 3.96 14.67
CA ALA A 5 8.91 4.10 15.05
C ALA A 5 9.65 5.12 14.16
N VAL A 6 9.35 5.15 12.87
CA VAL A 6 9.95 6.10 11.93
C VAL A 6 9.49 7.53 12.17
N CYS A 7 8.21 7.73 12.48
CA CYS A 7 7.70 9.05 12.84
C CYS A 7 8.16 9.53 14.21
N ALA A 8 8.40 8.61 15.15
CA ALA A 8 8.82 8.96 16.51
C ALA A 8 10.21 9.58 16.56
N ASP A 9 11.15 9.10 15.73
CA ASP A 9 12.49 9.67 15.60
C ASP A 9 12.99 9.70 14.15
N PRO A 10 12.58 10.73 13.38
CA PRO A 10 13.02 10.88 11.99
C PRO A 10 14.53 11.15 11.86
N LYS A 11 15.17 11.74 12.90
CA LYS A 11 16.59 12.07 12.89
C LYS A 11 17.43 10.80 12.99
N LEU A 12 17.08 9.90 13.91
CA LEU A 12 17.70 8.59 14.01
C LEU A 12 17.53 7.81 12.70
N PHE A 13 16.33 7.85 12.11
CA PHE A 13 16.08 7.18 10.85
C PHE A 13 16.98 7.70 9.71
N HIS A 14 17.16 9.02 9.62
CA HIS A 14 18.09 9.65 8.68
C HIS A 14 19.54 9.24 8.94
N ALA A 15 19.99 9.26 10.19
CA ALA A 15 21.35 8.85 10.54
C ALA A 15 21.63 7.39 10.13
N ILE A 16 20.65 6.48 10.29
CA ILE A 16 20.78 5.09 9.82
C ILE A 16 20.95 5.05 8.29
N SER A 17 20.18 5.85 7.54
CA SER A 17 20.34 5.94 6.09
C SER A 17 21.71 6.48 5.67
N GLU A 18 22.21 7.51 6.35
CA GLU A 18 23.54 8.07 6.09
C GLU A 18 24.66 7.06 6.37
N ILE A 19 24.61 6.38 7.51
CA ILE A 19 25.59 5.34 7.88
C ILE A 19 25.63 4.22 6.83
N ASN A 20 24.47 3.83 6.29
CA ASN A 20 24.39 2.81 5.24
C ASN A 20 24.75 3.34 3.84
N GLY A 21 24.98 4.65 3.69
CA GLY A 21 25.26 5.31 2.42
C GLY A 21 24.11 5.15 1.42
N MET A 22 22.87 5.27 1.91
CA MET A 22 21.68 5.06 1.08
C MET A 22 21.54 6.15 0.02
N SER A 23 21.14 5.77 -1.18
CA SER A 23 20.99 6.66 -2.33
C SER A 23 19.93 6.13 -3.29
N ASN A 24 19.64 6.88 -4.36
CA ASN A 24 18.74 6.40 -5.42
C ASN A 24 19.19 5.08 -6.08
N GLU A 25 20.50 4.78 -6.06
CA GLU A 25 21.05 3.53 -6.59
C GLU A 25 21.20 2.45 -5.51
N LYS A 26 21.23 2.85 -4.24
CA LYS A 26 21.40 1.98 -3.08
C LYS A 26 20.29 2.21 -2.06
N TRP A 27 19.16 1.57 -2.28
CA TRP A 27 17.98 1.61 -1.42
C TRP A 27 17.85 0.34 -0.58
N LEU A 28 17.07 0.41 0.51
CA LEU A 28 16.83 -0.72 1.41
C LEU A 28 15.33 -1.00 1.47
N ALA A 29 14.94 -2.25 1.22
CA ALA A 29 13.56 -2.68 1.38
C ALA A 29 13.27 -3.12 2.81
N THR A 30 12.12 -2.71 3.33
CA THR A 30 11.64 -3.14 4.63
C THR A 30 10.17 -3.50 4.57
N ASN A 31 9.79 -4.57 5.27
CA ASN A 31 8.40 -4.99 5.36
C ASN A 31 7.75 -4.28 6.56
N LEU A 32 6.63 -3.62 6.30
CA LEU A 32 5.88 -2.87 7.31
C LEU A 32 4.42 -3.27 7.21
N GLY A 33 3.71 -3.21 8.32
CA GLY A 33 2.26 -3.37 8.29
C GLY A 33 1.57 -2.05 8.53
N ILE A 34 0.61 -1.73 7.65
CA ILE A 34 -0.37 -0.66 7.84
C ILE A 34 -1.67 -1.26 8.38
N GLU A 35 -2.06 -2.44 7.87
CA GLU A 35 -3.28 -3.19 8.17
C GLU A 35 -4.58 -2.43 7.84
N THR A 36 -4.85 -1.33 8.52
CA THR A 36 -5.98 -0.42 8.29
C THR A 36 -5.64 0.95 8.87
N VAL A 37 -6.25 2.01 8.34
CA VAL A 37 -6.09 3.39 8.86
C VAL A 37 -7.37 4.00 9.40
N ALA A 38 -8.48 3.27 9.38
CA ALA A 38 -9.73 3.72 9.97
C ALA A 38 -9.60 3.79 11.51
N PRO A 39 -9.80 4.95 12.17
CA PRO A 39 -9.52 5.11 13.60
C PRO A 39 -10.19 4.08 14.51
N LYS A 40 -11.46 3.73 14.23
CA LYS A 40 -12.21 2.72 14.99
C LYS A 40 -11.57 1.32 14.86
N MET A 41 -11.20 0.94 13.65
CA MET A 41 -10.57 -0.33 13.35
C MET A 41 -9.16 -0.41 13.92
N VAL A 42 -8.40 0.68 13.82
CA VAL A 42 -7.06 0.80 14.41
C VAL A 42 -7.14 0.60 15.93
N LYS A 43 -8.07 1.29 16.60
CA LYS A 43 -8.26 1.17 18.05
C LYS A 43 -8.63 -0.26 18.48
N LYS A 44 -9.37 -0.98 17.65
CA LYS A 44 -9.83 -2.34 17.94
C LYS A 44 -8.76 -3.40 17.65
N HIS A 45 -8.06 -3.28 16.52
CA HIS A 45 -7.23 -4.36 15.96
C HIS A 45 -5.72 -4.12 16.08
N LEU A 46 -5.24 -2.87 16.08
CA LEU A 46 -3.81 -2.56 16.00
C LEU A 46 -3.12 -2.39 17.36
N GLY A 47 -3.89 -2.34 18.45
CA GLY A 47 -3.37 -2.37 19.84
C GLY A 47 -2.23 -1.38 20.09
N VAL A 48 -1.03 -1.89 20.37
CA VAL A 48 0.17 -1.10 20.70
C VAL A 48 0.94 -0.59 19.48
N LYS A 49 0.58 -1.01 18.27
CA LYS A 49 1.35 -0.70 17.06
C LYS A 49 1.41 0.81 16.76
N THR A 50 0.39 1.54 17.18
CA THR A 50 0.30 3.00 16.98
C THR A 50 1.22 3.77 17.91
N LYS A 51 1.67 3.17 19.02
CA LYS A 51 2.48 3.86 20.03
C LYS A 51 3.82 4.33 19.44
N PRO A 52 4.30 5.53 19.83
CA PRO A 52 3.80 6.40 20.90
C PRO A 52 2.55 7.24 20.56
N PHE A 53 2.10 7.22 19.31
CA PHE A 53 0.94 7.99 18.84
C PHE A 53 -0.39 7.33 19.23
N SER A 54 -1.46 8.12 19.19
CA SER A 54 -2.82 7.62 19.40
C SER A 54 -3.37 6.90 18.16
N ALA A 55 -4.42 6.12 18.36
CA ALA A 55 -5.06 5.37 17.27
C ALA A 55 -5.69 6.30 16.22
N ASP A 56 -6.19 7.46 16.64
CA ASP A 56 -6.82 8.44 15.75
C ASP A 56 -5.80 9.10 14.81
N GLU A 57 -4.53 9.09 15.18
CA GLU A 57 -3.44 9.71 14.42
C GLU A 57 -2.75 8.72 13.48
N TRP A 58 -3.11 7.44 13.54
CA TRP A 58 -2.40 6.39 12.82
C TRP A 58 -2.37 6.62 11.30
N GLY A 59 -3.49 7.07 10.71
CA GLY A 59 -3.52 7.41 9.29
C GLY A 59 -2.54 8.52 8.90
N TRP A 60 -2.35 9.51 9.77
CA TRP A 60 -1.33 10.55 9.58
C TRP A 60 0.08 10.00 9.79
N VAL A 61 0.31 9.20 10.83
CA VAL A 61 1.61 8.55 11.12
C VAL A 61 2.07 7.70 9.95
N VAL A 62 1.18 6.92 9.35
CA VAL A 62 1.52 6.09 8.19
C VAL A 62 1.92 6.94 6.98
N ARG A 63 1.20 8.04 6.73
CA ARG A 63 1.51 8.99 5.65
C ARG A 63 2.86 9.68 5.87
N GLU A 64 3.09 10.25 7.05
CA GLU A 64 4.33 10.95 7.34
C GLU A 64 5.52 9.98 7.40
N GLY A 65 5.31 8.77 7.94
CA GLY A 65 6.32 7.73 7.96
C GLY A 65 6.73 7.27 6.56
N ALA A 66 5.76 7.11 5.66
CA ALA A 66 6.04 6.82 4.25
C ALA A 66 6.83 7.95 3.58
N LYS A 67 6.56 9.22 3.92
CA LYS A 67 7.26 10.38 3.39
C LYS A 67 8.71 10.41 3.87
N ILE A 68 8.93 10.23 5.17
CA ILE A 68 10.28 10.13 5.77
C ILE A 68 11.05 8.98 5.12
N MET A 69 10.43 7.81 4.94
CA MET A 69 11.06 6.67 4.28
C MET A 69 11.47 6.99 2.84
N ASN A 70 10.59 7.62 2.06
CA ASN A 70 10.87 7.98 0.68
C ASN A 70 12.05 8.97 0.56
N GLN A 71 12.11 9.96 1.45
CA GLN A 71 13.21 10.93 1.54
C GLN A 71 14.56 10.26 1.86
N ASN A 72 14.52 9.20 2.65
CA ASN A 72 15.70 8.48 3.14
C ASN A 72 16.08 7.26 2.27
N HIS A 73 15.49 7.13 1.07
CA HIS A 73 15.70 6.03 0.12
C HIS A 73 15.33 4.65 0.65
N TRP A 74 14.37 4.58 1.57
CA TRP A 74 13.77 3.32 2.01
C TRP A 74 12.62 2.93 1.11
N PHE A 75 12.53 1.64 0.83
CA PHE A 75 11.50 1.04 0.02
C PHE A 75 10.53 0.26 0.91
N PRO A 76 9.39 0.84 1.32
CA PRO A 76 8.45 0.14 2.17
C PRO A 76 7.66 -0.89 1.36
N ALA A 77 7.70 -2.15 1.78
CA ALA A 77 6.75 -3.19 1.38
C ALA A 77 5.68 -3.24 2.48
N ALA A 78 4.61 -2.45 2.29
CA ALA A 78 3.58 -2.25 3.30
C ALA A 78 2.40 -3.21 3.09
N THR A 79 1.98 -3.92 4.13
CA THR A 79 0.81 -4.80 4.07
C THR A 79 -0.46 -4.11 4.55
N LEU A 80 -1.56 -4.34 3.83
CA LEU A 80 -2.91 -3.92 4.17
C LEU A 80 -3.78 -5.15 4.34
N ILE A 81 -4.74 -5.11 5.26
CA ILE A 81 -5.70 -6.21 5.48
C ILE A 81 -7.08 -5.72 5.04
N ILE A 82 -7.65 -6.42 4.06
CA ILE A 82 -8.96 -6.15 3.48
C ILE A 82 -9.93 -7.23 3.95
N GLY A 83 -11.15 -6.84 4.32
CA GLY A 83 -12.20 -7.79 4.63
C GLY A 83 -12.26 -8.18 6.10
N TRP A 84 -12.04 -7.24 7.03
CA TRP A 84 -12.28 -7.56 8.43
C TRP A 84 -13.77 -7.91 8.66
N PRO A 85 -14.10 -8.84 9.56
CA PRO A 85 -15.49 -9.24 9.81
C PRO A 85 -16.41 -8.08 10.21
N ASP A 86 -15.83 -7.04 10.80
CA ASP A 86 -16.49 -5.83 11.27
C ASP A 86 -16.24 -4.59 10.39
N GLU A 87 -15.54 -4.74 9.27
CA GLU A 87 -15.25 -3.64 8.35
C GLU A 87 -16.51 -3.15 7.64
N ILE A 88 -16.79 -1.85 7.75
CA ILE A 88 -17.83 -1.18 6.96
C ILE A 88 -17.22 -0.38 5.80
N PRO A 89 -17.97 -0.14 4.70
CA PRO A 89 -17.46 0.60 3.54
C PRO A 89 -16.84 1.97 3.86
N ASP A 90 -17.42 2.70 4.83
CA ASP A 90 -16.90 3.99 5.28
C ASP A 90 -15.51 3.89 5.94
N GLU A 91 -15.20 2.76 6.58
CA GLU A 91 -13.88 2.50 7.17
C GLU A 91 -12.87 2.13 6.10
N THR A 92 -13.28 1.35 5.10
CA THR A 92 -12.44 1.06 3.92
C THR A 92 -12.06 2.34 3.18
N GLN A 93 -12.94 3.35 3.13
CA GLN A 93 -12.67 4.63 2.46
C GLN A 93 -11.41 5.33 3.00
N TYR A 94 -11.18 5.34 4.33
CA TYR A 94 -9.97 5.95 4.90
C TYR A 94 -8.69 5.33 4.32
N THR A 95 -8.71 4.03 4.06
CA THR A 95 -7.57 3.32 3.50
C THR A 95 -7.46 3.56 2.00
N ILE A 96 -8.59 3.67 1.26
CA ILE A 96 -8.59 4.08 -0.15
C ILE A 96 -7.93 5.45 -0.31
N ASP A 97 -8.29 6.41 0.55
CA ASP A 97 -7.74 7.76 0.52
C ASP A 97 -6.24 7.77 0.78
N LEU A 98 -5.77 6.95 1.73
CA LEU A 98 -4.34 6.78 1.99
C LEU A 98 -3.58 6.26 0.76
N VAL A 99 -4.15 5.30 0.03
CA VAL A 99 -3.50 4.78 -1.21
C VAL A 99 -3.41 5.88 -2.27
N GLU A 100 -4.43 6.72 -2.39
CA GLU A 100 -4.38 7.87 -3.30
C GLU A 100 -3.34 8.90 -2.84
N ASP A 101 -3.24 9.17 -1.54
CA ASP A 101 -2.20 10.02 -0.97
C ASP A 101 -0.78 9.48 -1.28
N PHE A 102 -0.58 8.16 -1.18
CA PHE A 102 0.67 7.50 -1.57
C PHE A 102 1.01 7.68 -3.05
N LYS A 103 -0.01 7.64 -3.91
CA LYS A 103 0.13 7.92 -5.35
C LYS A 103 0.52 9.38 -5.59
N HIS A 104 -0.10 10.33 -4.89
CA HIS A 104 0.21 11.76 -5.03
C HIS A 104 1.61 12.11 -4.54
N MET A 105 2.07 11.52 -3.44
CA MET A 105 3.42 11.75 -2.90
C MET A 105 4.52 10.93 -3.61
N ASN A 106 4.17 10.22 -4.68
CA ASN A 106 5.09 9.36 -5.44
C ASN A 106 5.85 8.38 -4.53
N MET A 107 5.11 7.71 -3.63
CA MET A 107 5.69 6.73 -2.73
C MET A 107 6.29 5.57 -3.54
N ARG A 108 7.59 5.31 -3.35
CA ARG A 108 8.28 4.23 -4.07
C ARG A 108 7.91 2.82 -3.58
N GLY A 109 7.24 2.66 -2.45
CA GLY A 109 6.93 1.37 -1.84
C GLY A 109 5.80 0.58 -2.50
N ILE A 110 5.77 -0.73 -2.24
CA ILE A 110 4.71 -1.66 -2.66
C ILE A 110 3.67 -1.77 -1.55
N LEU A 111 2.40 -1.84 -1.94
CA LEU A 111 1.25 -2.10 -1.08
C LEU A 111 0.75 -3.51 -1.33
N ALA A 112 0.88 -4.41 -0.38
CA ALA A 112 0.37 -5.77 -0.48
C ALA A 112 -1.03 -5.85 0.17
N PRO A 113 -2.13 -5.87 -0.62
CA PRO A 113 -3.46 -6.11 -0.08
C PRO A 113 -3.62 -7.60 0.22
N LEU A 114 -3.67 -7.93 1.50
CA LEU A 114 -3.94 -9.28 2.00
C LEU A 114 -5.42 -9.37 2.38
N LEU A 115 -6.05 -10.50 2.04
CA LEU A 115 -7.41 -10.78 2.52
C LEU A 115 -7.34 -11.27 3.97
N TYR A 116 -8.30 -10.85 4.79
CA TYR A 116 -8.44 -11.34 6.15
C TYR A 116 -8.60 -12.86 6.18
N GLN A 117 -7.79 -13.53 6.99
CA GLN A 117 -7.83 -14.96 7.22
C GLN A 117 -8.10 -15.20 8.70
N ASP A 118 -9.17 -15.93 9.00
CA ASP A 118 -9.52 -16.33 10.37
C ASP A 118 -8.94 -17.74 10.65
N PHE A 119 -8.75 -18.08 11.92
CA PHE A 119 -8.35 -19.43 12.35
C PHE A 119 -9.39 -20.48 11.96
N ASN A 120 -10.65 -20.07 11.81
CA ASN A 120 -11.70 -20.89 11.24
C ASN A 120 -11.93 -20.48 9.79
N GLU A 121 -11.51 -21.33 8.84
CA GLU A 121 -11.56 -21.07 7.40
C GLU A 121 -12.93 -20.60 6.90
N LYS A 122 -14.02 -20.99 7.57
CA LYS A 122 -15.40 -20.57 7.24
C LYS A 122 -15.65 -19.05 7.39
N ASN A 123 -14.83 -18.37 8.18
CA ASN A 123 -14.92 -16.92 8.41
C ASN A 123 -13.85 -16.14 7.62
N SER A 124 -12.99 -16.83 6.86
CA SER A 124 -11.97 -16.18 6.03
C SER A 124 -12.60 -15.47 4.84
N MET A 125 -12.03 -14.32 4.49
CA MET A 125 -12.47 -13.58 3.32
C MET A 125 -11.91 -14.20 2.05
N HIS A 126 -12.82 -14.50 1.13
CA HIS A 126 -12.50 -14.91 -0.22
C HIS A 126 -12.85 -13.79 -1.20
N PHE A 127 -12.16 -13.75 -2.34
CA PHE A 127 -12.43 -12.79 -3.41
C PHE A 127 -13.92 -12.77 -3.85
N GLY A 128 -14.62 -13.90 -3.71
CA GLY A 128 -16.06 -14.05 -3.98
C GLY A 128 -17.00 -13.18 -3.14
N ASN A 129 -16.57 -12.73 -1.96
CA ASN A 129 -17.41 -12.03 -0.98
C ASN A 129 -16.98 -10.56 -0.76
N LEU A 130 -16.10 -10.03 -1.62
CA LEU A 130 -15.65 -8.64 -1.49
C LEU A 130 -16.78 -7.68 -1.79
N ASN A 131 -17.00 -6.71 -0.89
CA ASN A 131 -17.88 -5.60 -1.18
C ASN A 131 -17.23 -4.62 -2.19
N GLU A 132 -18.03 -3.72 -2.78
CA GLU A 132 -17.57 -2.75 -3.78
C GLU A 132 -16.39 -1.88 -3.26
N ALA A 133 -16.38 -1.51 -1.97
CA ALA A 133 -15.34 -0.68 -1.37
C ALA A 133 -14.02 -1.45 -1.18
N GLN A 134 -14.09 -2.68 -0.70
CA GLN A 134 -12.96 -3.58 -0.51
C GLN A 134 -12.30 -3.94 -1.83
N PHE A 135 -13.11 -4.20 -2.87
CA PHE A 135 -12.60 -4.39 -4.21
C PHE A 135 -11.92 -3.12 -4.75
N THR A 136 -12.51 -1.95 -4.50
CA THR A 136 -11.90 -0.66 -4.88
C THR A 136 -10.53 -0.48 -4.22
N LEU A 137 -10.41 -0.77 -2.91
CA LEU A 137 -9.14 -0.72 -2.20
C LEU A 137 -8.13 -1.70 -2.80
N PHE A 138 -8.53 -2.94 -3.05
CA PHE A 138 -7.67 -3.95 -3.67
C PHE A 138 -7.15 -3.48 -5.05
N TRP A 139 -8.05 -2.95 -5.87
CA TRP A 139 -7.72 -2.44 -7.20
C TRP A 139 -6.76 -1.25 -7.15
N LYS A 140 -7.04 -0.25 -6.29
CA LYS A 140 -6.17 0.92 -6.04
C LYS A 140 -4.76 0.51 -5.62
N CYS A 141 -4.64 -0.49 -4.74
CA CYS A 141 -3.33 -1.03 -4.34
C CYS A 141 -2.57 -1.60 -5.54
N TRP A 142 -3.24 -2.34 -6.43
CA TRP A 142 -2.59 -2.87 -7.62
C TRP A 142 -2.22 -1.77 -8.62
N GLU A 143 -3.08 -0.78 -8.83
CA GLU A 143 -2.75 0.37 -9.68
C GLU A 143 -1.46 1.08 -9.20
N HIS A 144 -1.36 1.30 -7.88
CA HIS A 144 -0.16 1.85 -7.24
C HIS A 144 1.07 0.96 -7.46
N ASN A 145 0.96 -0.33 -7.18
CA ASN A 145 2.07 -1.28 -7.35
C ASN A 145 2.55 -1.38 -8.79
N LEU A 146 1.66 -1.34 -9.78
CA LEU A 146 2.04 -1.40 -11.19
C LEU A 146 2.82 -0.16 -11.62
N ARG A 147 2.42 1.02 -11.14
CA ARG A 147 3.20 2.24 -11.32
C ARG A 147 4.60 2.09 -10.73
N VAL A 148 4.68 1.67 -9.47
CA VAL A 148 5.94 1.47 -8.76
C VAL A 148 6.85 0.45 -9.47
N ILE A 149 6.29 -0.68 -9.90
CA ILE A 149 7.01 -1.70 -10.69
C ILE A 149 7.58 -1.07 -11.97
N ASN A 150 6.79 -0.27 -12.69
CA ASN A 150 7.25 0.41 -13.90
C ASN A 150 8.42 1.37 -13.64
N ASP A 151 8.44 2.02 -12.47
CA ASP A 151 9.51 2.94 -12.07
C ASP A 151 10.79 2.19 -11.64
N ILE A 152 10.65 1.01 -11.04
CA ILE A 152 11.76 0.18 -10.56
C ILE A 152 12.43 -0.62 -11.69
N ILE A 153 11.65 -1.09 -12.67
CA ILE A 153 12.16 -1.93 -13.76
C ILE A 153 13.41 -1.31 -14.43
N PRO A 154 13.43 -0.02 -14.83
CA PRO A 154 14.63 0.61 -15.38
C PRO A 154 15.84 0.58 -14.44
N ILE A 155 15.62 0.73 -13.13
CA ILE A 155 16.68 0.72 -12.10
C ILE A 155 17.28 -0.69 -11.99
N ILE A 156 16.44 -1.72 -11.92
CA ILE A 156 16.88 -3.13 -11.89
C ILE A 156 17.62 -3.49 -13.19
N LEU A 157 17.07 -3.09 -14.34
CA LEU A 157 17.66 -3.34 -15.65
C LEU A 157 18.97 -2.57 -15.87
N ARG A 158 19.17 -1.43 -15.20
CA ARG A 158 20.43 -0.68 -15.24
C ARG A 158 21.52 -1.38 -14.42
N ASN A 159 21.15 -2.19 -13.44
CA ASN A 159 22.10 -2.96 -12.64
C ASN A 159 22.86 -3.97 -13.52
N LYS A 160 24.18 -4.08 -13.33
CA LYS A 160 25.11 -4.80 -14.24
C LYS A 160 24.92 -6.32 -14.30
N THR A 161 24.01 -6.88 -13.51
CA THR A 161 23.80 -8.33 -13.38
C THR A 161 23.21 -8.98 -14.63
N TYR A 162 22.48 -8.25 -15.47
CA TYR A 162 21.80 -8.80 -16.64
C TYR A 162 22.48 -8.39 -17.95
N GLY A 163 22.81 -9.38 -18.79
CA GLY A 163 23.38 -9.15 -20.12
C GLY A 163 22.46 -8.32 -21.04
N PRO A 164 23.00 -7.60 -22.05
CA PRO A 164 22.25 -6.62 -22.85
C PRO A 164 21.02 -7.21 -23.58
N MET A 165 21.05 -8.49 -23.96
CA MET A 165 19.92 -9.19 -24.60
C MET A 165 18.84 -9.65 -23.61
N MET A 166 19.18 -9.88 -22.34
CA MET A 166 18.22 -10.32 -21.31
C MET A 166 17.29 -9.18 -20.86
N LYS A 167 17.76 -7.93 -20.97
CA LYS A 167 17.02 -6.74 -20.54
C LYS A 167 15.68 -6.55 -21.27
N PRO A 168 15.61 -6.57 -22.62
CA PRO A 168 14.34 -6.43 -23.33
C PRO A 168 13.40 -7.63 -23.08
N VAL A 169 13.93 -8.84 -22.95
CA VAL A 169 13.13 -10.04 -22.67
C VAL A 169 12.48 -9.95 -21.29
N MET A 170 13.24 -9.59 -20.26
CA MET A 170 12.73 -9.45 -18.90
C MET A 170 11.69 -8.31 -18.80
N TYR A 171 11.95 -7.18 -19.47
CA TYR A 171 10.97 -6.11 -19.61
C TYR A 171 9.65 -6.61 -20.22
N GLY A 172 9.74 -7.35 -21.33
CA GLY A 172 8.58 -7.94 -22.01
C GLY A 172 7.80 -8.91 -21.11
N MET A 173 8.49 -9.80 -20.39
CA MET A 173 7.85 -10.75 -19.47
C MET A 173 7.13 -10.06 -18.31
N ILE A 174 7.75 -9.06 -17.69
CA ILE A 174 7.13 -8.33 -16.58
C ILE A 174 5.90 -7.55 -17.09
N LYS A 175 5.99 -6.90 -18.25
CA LYS A 175 4.84 -6.22 -18.88
C LYS A 175 3.72 -7.19 -19.25
N ALA A 176 4.05 -8.36 -19.81
CA ALA A 176 3.06 -9.37 -20.14
C ALA A 176 2.37 -9.94 -18.88
N GLY A 177 3.15 -10.24 -17.83
CA GLY A 177 2.63 -10.74 -16.56
C GLY A 177 1.72 -9.73 -15.86
N THR A 178 2.15 -8.47 -15.78
CA THR A 178 1.33 -7.38 -15.21
C THR A 178 0.05 -7.14 -16.01
N TRP A 179 0.11 -7.20 -17.35
CA TRP A 179 -1.08 -7.13 -18.19
C TRP A 179 -2.04 -8.31 -17.96
N ALA A 180 -1.53 -9.53 -17.88
CA ALA A 180 -2.34 -10.73 -17.66
C ALA A 180 -3.03 -10.69 -16.29
N ILE A 181 -2.33 -10.26 -15.24
CA ILE A 181 -2.90 -10.06 -13.91
C ILE A 181 -4.01 -9.02 -13.95
N MET A 182 -3.78 -7.86 -14.56
CA MET A 182 -4.82 -6.82 -14.66
C MET A 182 -6.03 -7.28 -15.47
N ARG A 183 -5.82 -8.06 -16.53
CA ARG A 183 -6.90 -8.66 -17.31
C ARG A 183 -7.72 -9.63 -16.48
N TYR A 184 -7.06 -10.48 -15.69
CA TYR A 184 -7.71 -11.42 -14.78
C TYR A 184 -8.55 -10.68 -13.72
N LEU A 185 -8.00 -9.63 -13.10
CA LEU A 185 -8.70 -8.83 -12.11
C LEU A 185 -9.91 -8.07 -12.69
N ARG A 186 -9.81 -7.59 -13.94
CA ARG A 186 -10.97 -7.04 -14.65
C ARG A 186 -12.05 -8.09 -14.88
N GLY A 187 -11.65 -9.33 -15.19
CA GLY A 187 -12.56 -10.47 -15.32
C GLY A 187 -13.31 -10.73 -14.00
N LEU A 188 -12.57 -10.85 -12.90
CA LEU A 188 -13.14 -11.01 -11.56
C LEU A 188 -14.10 -9.87 -11.19
N CYS A 189 -13.76 -8.61 -11.49
CA CYS A 189 -14.67 -7.48 -11.24
C CYS A 189 -16.03 -7.67 -11.93
N LYS A 190 -16.01 -8.10 -13.19
CA LYS A 190 -17.24 -8.32 -13.97
C LYS A 190 -18.08 -9.46 -13.40
N GLU A 191 -17.43 -10.54 -12.96
CA GLU A 191 -18.10 -11.67 -12.34
C GLU A 191 -18.72 -11.30 -10.99
N LEU A 192 -18.00 -10.53 -10.17
CA LEU A 192 -18.44 -10.16 -8.81
C LEU A 192 -19.52 -9.08 -8.80
N PHE A 193 -19.50 -8.13 -9.74
CA PHE A 193 -20.36 -6.94 -9.70
C PHE A 193 -21.31 -6.83 -10.90
N ASN A 194 -21.91 -7.94 -11.32
CA ASN A 194 -22.94 -7.98 -12.38
C ASN A 194 -22.50 -7.29 -13.68
N GLY A 195 -21.26 -7.49 -14.10
CA GLY A 195 -20.70 -6.94 -15.34
C GLY A 195 -20.16 -5.51 -15.25
N LYS A 196 -20.23 -4.86 -14.08
CA LYS A 196 -19.62 -3.53 -13.87
C LYS A 196 -18.10 -3.56 -14.06
N LEU A 197 -17.56 -2.49 -14.60
CA LEU A 197 -16.12 -2.31 -14.71
C LEU A 197 -15.55 -1.74 -13.40
N PRO A 198 -14.26 -1.98 -13.10
CA PRO A 198 -13.60 -1.39 -11.94
C PRO A 198 -13.73 0.12 -11.90
N GLU A 199 -13.63 0.77 -13.07
CA GLU A 199 -13.74 2.22 -13.21
C GLU A 199 -15.07 2.78 -12.68
N ASP A 200 -16.19 2.12 -13.02
CA ASP A 200 -17.53 2.54 -12.62
C ASP A 200 -17.73 2.44 -11.09
N ILE A 201 -17.12 1.43 -10.48
CA ILE A 201 -17.19 1.21 -9.02
C ILE A 201 -16.30 2.24 -8.31
N MET A 202 -15.10 2.49 -8.83
CA MET A 202 -14.15 3.43 -8.24
C MET A 202 -14.65 4.87 -8.19
N GLU A 203 -15.42 5.31 -9.19
CA GLU A 203 -15.96 6.67 -9.24
C GLU A 203 -16.82 6.99 -8.01
N LYS A 204 -17.56 5.99 -7.49
CA LYS A 204 -18.36 6.11 -6.27
C LYS A 204 -17.51 6.37 -5.01
N TYR A 205 -16.26 5.91 -5.00
CA TYR A 205 -15.32 6.02 -3.89
C TYR A 205 -14.20 7.04 -4.13
N ALA A 206 -14.36 7.93 -5.12
CA ALA A 206 -13.39 8.99 -5.44
C ALA A 206 -13.40 10.17 -4.45
N ARG A 207 -14.20 10.13 -3.38
CA ARG A 207 -14.28 11.20 -2.37
C ARG A 207 -13.07 11.11 -1.43
N SER A 208 -12.42 12.25 -1.14
CA SER A 208 -11.29 12.29 -0.19
C SER A 208 -11.77 12.54 1.24
N ARG A 209 -11.44 11.62 2.15
CA ARG A 209 -11.58 11.74 3.61
C ARG A 209 -10.29 11.27 4.29
N SER A 210 -9.19 11.95 4.01
CA SER A 210 -7.91 11.70 4.67
C SER A 210 -7.95 12.04 6.17
N VAL A 211 -7.26 11.23 6.99
CA VAL A 211 -7.02 11.54 8.40
C VAL A 211 -6.06 12.73 8.47
N ASN A 212 -6.56 13.84 9.01
CA ASN A 212 -5.80 15.07 9.15
C ASN A 212 -4.66 14.95 10.16
N ALA A 213 -3.64 15.79 9.97
CA ALA A 213 -2.55 15.92 10.92
C ALA A 213 -3.07 16.37 12.31
N PRO A 214 -2.48 15.86 13.41
CA PRO A 214 -2.82 16.30 14.76
C PRO A 214 -2.63 17.81 14.94
N ALA A 215 -3.38 18.43 15.85
CA ALA A 215 -3.30 19.88 16.05
C ALA A 215 -1.89 20.36 16.49
N TYR A 216 -1.10 19.51 17.14
CA TYR A 216 0.24 19.85 17.64
C TYR A 216 1.35 19.75 16.58
N THR A 217 1.05 19.30 15.36
CA THR A 217 2.03 19.17 14.27
C THR A 217 1.97 20.34 13.28
N ARG A 218 1.06 21.30 13.49
CA ARG A 218 0.93 22.55 12.72
C ARG A 218 1.75 23.68 13.30
#